data_AF-A0A964ISB3-F1
#
_entry.id   AF-A0A964ISB3-F1
#
_cell.length_a   1.000
_cell.length_b   1.000
_cell.length_c   1.000
_cell.angle_alpha   90.00
_cell.angle_beta   90.00
_cell.angle_gamma   90.00
#
_symmetry.space_group_name_H-M   'P 1'
#
loop_
_entity.id
_entity.type
_entity.pdbx_description
1 polymer ?
#
loop_
_entity_poly.entity_id
_entity_poly.type
_entity_poly.pdbx_seq_one_letter_code
_entity_poly.pdbx_strand_id
1 'polypeptide(L)' 'MPRKRFTSEQIISKLREAEIRPGQGETLPDVCRALAVSEQTFYRWRKEFGGLKLSQAQRLRGLERENELLR' A
#
# COMPACT_ATOMS: atom_id res chain seq x y z
N MET A 1 -17.87 10.44 -18.15
CA MET A 1 -16.59 10.89 -17.55
C MET A 1 -15.56 9.78 -17.68
N PRO A 2 -14.35 10.05 -18.19
CA PRO A 2 -13.29 9.04 -18.28
C PRO A 2 -12.96 8.57 -16.86
N ARG A 3 -13.25 7.30 -16.56
CA ARG A 3 -12.87 6.70 -15.27
C ARG A 3 -11.35 6.64 -15.26
N LYS A 4 -10.68 7.56 -14.52
CA LYS A 4 -9.26 7.40 -14.19
C LYS A 4 -9.12 6.07 -13.46
N ARG A 5 -8.71 5.03 -14.18
CA ARG A 5 -8.43 3.71 -13.62
C ARG A 5 -7.06 3.80 -12.99
N PHE A 6 -6.99 3.71 -11.67
CA PHE A 6 -5.72 3.50 -10.99
C PHE A 6 -5.18 2.13 -11.38
N THR A 7 -3.91 2.06 -11.71
CA THR A 7 -3.24 0.77 -11.93
C THR A 7 -3.03 0.06 -10.60
N SER A 8 -2.88 -1.26 -10.63
CA SER A 8 -2.59 -2.07 -9.44
C SER A 8 -1.37 -1.55 -8.67
N GLU A 9 -0.33 -1.11 -9.38
CA GLU A 9 0.87 -0.50 -8.79
C GLU A 9 0.59 0.82 -8.06
N GLN A 10 -0.20 1.70 -8.67
CA GLN A 10 -0.61 2.97 -8.04
C GLN A 10 -1.45 2.72 -6.78
N ILE A 11 -2.32 1.72 -6.81
CA ILE A 11 -3.13 1.32 -5.66
C ILE A 11 -2.23 0.81 -4.52
N ILE A 12 -1.29 -0.08 -4.83
CA ILE A 12 -0.36 -0.65 -3.84
C ILE A 12 0.53 0.45 -3.25
N SER A 13 1.04 1.38 -4.07
CA SER A 13 1.83 2.52 -3.62
C SER A 13 1.04 3.40 -2.65
N LYS A 14 -0.19 3.79 -2.99
CA LYS A 14 -1.07 4.57 -2.11
C LYS A 14 -1.41 3.84 -0.81
N LEU A 15 -1.66 2.52 -0.87
CA LEU A 15 -1.90 1.71 0.33
C LEU A 15 -0.66 1.67 1.24
N ARG A 16 0.56 1.64 0.71
CA ARG A 16 1.80 1.69 1.52
C ARG A 16 1.97 3.06 2.17
N GLU A 17 1.78 4.12 1.40
CA GLU A 17 1.86 5.49 1.92
C GLU A 17 0.85 5.72 3.06
N ALA A 18 -0.34 5.11 2.95
CA ALA A 18 -1.35 5.12 4.00
C ALA A 18 -1.01 4.33 5.28
N GLU A 19 -0.08 3.38 5.22
CA GLU A 19 0.37 2.60 6.40
C GLU A 19 1.56 3.24 7.12
N ILE A 20 2.28 4.15 6.46
CA ILE A 20 3.44 4.84 7.04
C ILE A 20 2.98 6.07 7.84
N ARG A 21 1.97 6.79 7.36
CA ARG A 21 1.42 8.00 8.02
C ARG A 21 0.82 7.79 9.42
N PRO A 22 0.18 6.66 9.77
CA PRO A 22 -0.37 6.42 11.10
C PRO A 22 0.68 6.45 12.23
N GLY A 23 1.97 6.43 11.91
CA GLY A 23 3.05 6.67 12.89
C GLY A 23 3.10 8.10 13.45
N GLN A 24 2.34 9.04 12.87
CA GLN A 24 2.31 10.46 13.25
C GLN A 24 1.00 10.92 13.90
N GLY A 25 0.05 10.00 14.17
CA GLY A 25 -1.25 10.32 14.77
C GLY A 25 -2.32 10.79 13.77
N GLU A 26 -2.07 10.68 12.47
CA GLU A 26 -3.08 10.95 11.43
C GLU A 26 -4.17 9.87 11.41
N THR A 27 -5.43 10.32 11.35
CA THR A 27 -6.57 9.41 11.25
C THR A 27 -6.76 8.91 9.81
N LEU A 28 -7.42 7.77 9.64
CA LEU A 28 -7.71 7.21 8.32
C LEU A 28 -8.38 8.21 7.34
N PRO A 29 -9.37 9.03 7.75
CA PRO A 29 -9.94 10.05 6.87
C PRO A 29 -8.92 11.11 6.42
N ASP A 30 -7.97 11.52 7.27
CA ASP A 30 -6.92 12.47 6.89
C ASP A 30 -5.97 11.88 5.85
N VAL A 31 -5.56 10.63 6.06
CA VAL A 31 -4.75 9.87 5.11
C VAL A 31 -5.48 9.72 3.77
N CYS A 32 -6.78 9.38 3.80
CA CYS A 32 -7.59 9.25 2.59
C CYS A 32 -7.71 10.59 1.84
N ARG A 33 -7.93 11.69 2.57
CA ARG A 33 -7.98 13.05 2.01
C ARG A 33 -6.65 13.41 1.33
N ALA A 34 -5.53 13.15 1.98
CA ALA A 34 -4.22 13.45 1.42
C ALA A 34 -3.83 12.58 0.23
N LEU A 35 -4.34 11.35 0.17
CA LEU A 35 -4.17 10.45 -0.98
C LEU A 35 -5.19 10.70 -2.11
N ALA A 36 -6.08 11.69 -1.95
CA ALA A 36 -7.18 12.02 -2.85
C ALA A 36 -8.06 10.81 -3.19
N VAL A 37 -8.36 9.98 -2.18
CA VAL A 37 -9.22 8.79 -2.28
C VAL A 37 -10.25 8.78 -1.17
N SER A 38 -11.42 8.20 -1.43
CA SER A 38 -12.42 8.00 -0.37
C SER A 38 -12.04 6.81 0.51
N GLU A 39 -12.45 6.85 1.77
CA GLU A 39 -12.27 5.75 2.73
C GLU A 39 -12.86 4.44 2.21
N GLN A 40 -14.04 4.49 1.56
CA GLN A 40 -14.66 3.33 0.92
C GLN A 40 -13.76 2.71 -0.16
N THR A 41 -13.11 3.55 -0.97
CA THR A 41 -12.16 3.08 -1.99
C THR A 41 -10.93 2.45 -1.34
N PHE A 42 -10.43 3.07 -0.27
CA PHE A 42 -9.30 2.55 0.51
C PHE A 42 -9.61 1.17 1.11
N TYR A 43 -10.77 0.98 1.75
CA TYR A 43 -11.16 -0.33 2.29
C TYR A 43 -11.30 -1.40 1.19
N ARG A 44 -11.87 -1.04 0.04
CA ARG A 44 -11.95 -1.96 -1.11
C ARG A 44 -10.55 -2.35 -1.60
N TRP A 45 -9.66 -1.38 -1.74
CA TRP A 45 -8.27 -1.63 -2.12
C TRP A 45 -7.53 -2.45 -1.08
N ARG A 46 -7.75 -2.22 0.21
CA ARG A 46 -7.15 -3.02 1.29
C ARG A 46 -7.63 -4.47 1.24
N LYS A 47 -8.90 -4.72 0.90
CA LYS A 47 -9.42 -6.09 0.73
C LYS A 47 -8.82 -6.80 -0.48
N GLU A 48 -8.66 -6.09 -1.60
CA GLU A 48 -8.22 -6.67 -2.88
C GLU A 48 -6.69 -6.73 -3.04
N PHE A 49 -5.97 -5.71 -2.55
CA PHE A 49 -4.53 -5.55 -2.69
C PHE A 49 -3.77 -5.57 -1.36
N GLY A 50 -4.45 -5.59 -0.21
CA GLY A 50 -3.77 -5.69 1.10
C GLY A 50 -3.08 -7.03 1.31
N GLY A 51 -3.57 -8.12 0.72
CA GLY A 51 -2.91 -9.43 0.74
C GLY A 51 -1.65 -9.50 -0.13
N LEU A 52 -1.56 -8.68 -1.19
CA LEU A 52 -0.36 -8.56 -2.03
C LEU A 52 0.83 -7.98 -1.25
N LYS A 53 0.59 -7.17 -0.20
CA LYS A 53 1.66 -6.71 0.70
C LYS A 53 2.37 -7.85 1.43
N LEU A 54 1.63 -8.87 1.88
CA LEU A 54 2.20 -10.03 2.57
C LEU A 54 3.13 -10.82 1.65
N SER A 55 2.72 -11.06 0.40
CA SER A 55 3.54 -11.81 -0.56
C SER A 55 4.73 -10.98 -1.07
N GLN A 56 4.57 -9.68 -1.31
CA GLN A 56 5.67 -8.82 -1.76
C GLN A 56 6.68 -8.53 -0.64
N ALA A 57 6.23 -8.36 0.61
CA ALA A 57 7.12 -8.19 1.76
C ALA A 57 7.85 -9.50 2.12
N GLN A 58 7.23 -10.66 1.93
CA GLN A 58 7.93 -11.95 2.01
C GLN A 58 8.96 -12.12 0.89
N ARG A 59 8.64 -11.71 -0.34
CA ARG A 59 9.58 -11.79 -1.48
C ARG A 59 10.76 -10.83 -1.31
N LEU A 60 10.53 -9.63 -0.78
CA LEU A 60 11.61 -8.70 -0.44
C LEU A 60 12.51 -9.27 0.68
N ARG A 61 11.93 -9.84 1.74
CA ARG A 61 12.72 -10.50 2.80
C ARG A 61 13.47 -11.74 2.31
N GLY A 62 12.94 -12.48 1.34
CA GLY A 62 13.66 -13.58 0.69
C GLY A 62 14.90 -13.10 -0.06
N LEU A 63 14.74 -12.02 -0.85
CA LEU A 63 15.85 -11.40 -1.60
C LEU A 63 16.90 -10.75 -0.70
N GLU A 64 16.52 -10.14 0.43
CA GLU A 64 17.47 -9.60 1.41
C GLU A 64 18.28 -10.72 2.09
N ARG A 65 17.65 -11.87 2.41
CA ARG A 65 18.35 -13.03 2.98
C ARG A 65 19.34 -13.67 2.02
N GLU A 66 19.03 -13.75 0.73
CA GLU A 66 19.96 -14.28 -0.27
C GLU A 66 21.16 -13.34 -0.52
N ASN A 67 21.01 -12.03 -0.30
CA ASN A 67 22.12 -11.08 -0.43
C ASN A 67 23.08 -11.11 0.78
N GLU A 68 22.58 -11.44 1.97
CA GLU A 68 23.39 -11.54 3.19
C GLU A 68 24.22 -12.83 3.26
N LEU A 69 23.77 -13.90 2.59
CA LEU A 69 24.49 -15.19 2.46
C LEU A 69 25.56 -15.21 1.36
N LEU A 70 25.61 -14.18 0.50
CA LEU A 70 26.62 -14.02 -0.55
C LEU A 70 27.78 -13.09 -0.13
N ARG A 71 27.95 -12.86 1.17
CA ARG A 71 29.05 -12.05 1.72
C ARG A 71 30.16 -12.89 2.34
#